data_AF-A0ABD2CD59-F1
#
_entry.id   AF-A0ABD2CD59-F1
#
_cell.length_a   1.000
_cell.length_b   1.000
_cell.length_c   1.000
_cell.angle_alpha   90.00
_cell.angle_beta   90.00
_cell.angle_gamma   90.00
#
_symmetry.space_group_name_H-M   'P 1'
#
loop_
_entity.id
_entity.type
_entity.pdbx_description
1 polymer ?
#
loop_
_entity_poly.entity_id
_entity_poly.type
_entity_poly.pdbx_seq_one_letter_code
_entity_poly.pdbx_strand_id
1 'polypeptide(L)'
;MLCFTAELGLTDLDYYQYLSYGGNHKVESTNDARDLQETLKALRVMGIQDSEVFDIFKLVAGILHVGNIQFIEKGNYSQVADKQC
;
A
#
# COMPACT_ATOMS: atom_id res chain seq x y z
N MET A 1 7.07 -10.93 -9.53
CA MET A 1 6.51 -9.69 -8.96
C MET A 1 4.99 -9.59 -9.18
N LEU A 2 4.47 -9.88 -10.38
CA LEU A 2 3.02 -9.81 -10.68
C LEU A 2 2.09 -10.73 -9.83
N CYS A 3 2.57 -11.85 -9.27
CA CYS A 3 1.76 -12.71 -8.39
C CYS A 3 1.55 -12.10 -6.99
N PHE A 4 2.55 -11.34 -6.49
CA PHE A 4 2.53 -10.79 -5.13
C PHE A 4 1.51 -9.66 -4.95
N THR A 5 1.32 -8.82 -5.98
CA THR A 5 0.37 -7.71 -5.90
C THR A 5 -1.08 -8.20 -5.88
N ALA A 6 -1.37 -9.26 -6.64
CA ALA A 6 -2.70 -9.87 -6.68
C ALA A 6 -3.10 -10.51 -5.33
N GLU A 7 -2.16 -11.22 -4.67
CA GLU A 7 -2.40 -11.83 -3.34
C GLU A 7 -2.69 -10.79 -2.24
N LEU A 8 -2.14 -9.58 -2.37
CA LEU A 8 -2.33 -8.49 -1.42
C LEU A 8 -3.50 -7.55 -1.80
N GLY A 9 -4.19 -7.84 -2.91
CA GLY A 9 -5.26 -6.99 -3.46
C GLY A 9 -4.75 -5.61 -3.88
N LEU A 10 -3.46 -5.49 -4.24
CA LEU A 10 -2.86 -4.23 -4.68
C LEU A 10 -3.22 -3.94 -6.14
N THR A 11 -3.64 -2.70 -6.40
CA THR A 11 -4.00 -2.19 -7.74
C THR A 11 -3.25 -0.88 -8.05
N ASP A 12 -3.74 -0.10 -9.00
CA ASP A 12 -3.15 1.19 -9.39
C ASP A 12 -3.00 2.14 -8.21
N LEU A 13 -1.92 2.93 -8.23
CA LEU A 13 -1.56 3.87 -7.16
C LEU A 13 -2.69 4.87 -6.84
N ASP A 14 -3.40 5.31 -7.88
CA ASP A 14 -4.49 6.29 -7.78
C ASP A 14 -5.72 5.76 -7.01
N TYR A 15 -5.82 4.43 -6.82
CA TYR A 15 -6.86 3.83 -5.99
C TYR A 15 -6.67 4.11 -4.50
N TYR A 16 -5.43 4.33 -4.05
CA TYR A 16 -5.09 4.47 -2.64
C TYR A 16 -5.08 5.93 -2.20
N GLN A 17 -5.99 6.25 -1.30
CA GLN A 17 -6.19 7.61 -0.80
C GLN A 17 -4.94 8.18 -0.13
N TYR A 18 -4.16 7.35 0.58
CA TYR A 18 -2.90 7.79 1.19
C TYR A 18 -1.79 8.11 0.18
N LEU A 19 -1.92 7.69 -1.07
CA LEU A 19 -0.95 7.98 -2.13
C LEU A 19 -1.42 9.16 -2.98
N SER A 20 -2.73 9.28 -3.23
CA SER A 20 -3.32 10.22 -4.20
C SER A 20 -3.28 11.71 -3.81
N TYR A 21 -3.04 12.05 -2.54
CA TYR A 21 -3.01 13.46 -2.09
C TYR A 21 -1.85 14.28 -2.65
N GLY A 22 -0.79 13.65 -3.17
CA GLY A 22 0.45 14.32 -3.59
C GLY A 22 0.48 14.85 -5.02
N GLY A 23 -0.51 14.52 -5.87
CA GLY A 23 -0.62 15.00 -7.26
C GLY A 23 0.46 14.50 -8.24
N ASN A 24 1.57 13.94 -7.76
CA ASN A 24 2.64 13.34 -8.56
C ASN A 24 3.24 12.12 -7.86
N HIS A 25 2.95 10.93 -8.38
CA HIS A 25 3.48 9.66 -7.88
C HIS A 25 4.85 9.29 -8.48
N LYS A 26 5.36 10.08 -9.42
CA LYS A 26 6.69 9.89 -10.03
C LYS A 26 7.55 11.12 -9.79
N VAL A 27 8.64 10.93 -9.08
CA VAL A 27 9.75 11.90 -9.03
C VAL A 27 10.75 11.47 -10.09
N GLU A 28 11.10 12.37 -11.01
CA GLU A 28 11.95 12.04 -12.18
C GLU A 28 13.31 11.42 -11.82
N SER A 29 13.80 11.64 -10.60
CA SER A 29 15.10 11.11 -10.14
C SER A 29 15.04 9.75 -9.46
N THR A 30 13.86 9.15 -9.27
CA THR A 30 13.67 7.98 -8.40
C THR A 30 13.17 6.78 -9.19
N ASN A 31 13.70 5.59 -8.89
CA ASN A 31 13.25 4.33 -9.48
C ASN A 31 12.85 3.39 -8.35
N ASP A 32 11.58 3.46 -7.95
CA ASP A 32 11.05 2.69 -6.82
C ASP A 32 11.26 1.18 -6.96
N ALA A 33 11.27 0.66 -8.19
CA ALA A 33 11.54 -0.76 -8.43
C ALA A 33 12.99 -1.14 -8.09
N ARG A 34 13.95 -0.28 -8.43
CA ARG A 34 15.37 -0.47 -8.06
C ARG A 34 15.55 -0.33 -6.56
N ASP A 35 14.96 0.70 -5.95
CA ASP A 35 15.12 0.98 -4.52
C ASP A 35 14.48 -0.12 -3.66
N LEU A 36 13.35 -0.68 -4.12
CA LEU A 36 12.75 -1.86 -3.50
C LEU A 36 13.67 -3.09 -3.59
N GLN A 37 14.34 -3.31 -4.72
CA GLN A 37 15.29 -4.43 -4.87
C GLN A 37 16.49 -4.30 -3.92
N GLU A 38 17.06 -3.11 -3.78
CA GLU A 38 18.15 -2.88 -2.82
C GLU A 38 17.68 -3.04 -1.37
N THR A 39 16.45 -2.60 -1.07
CA THR A 39 15.83 -2.83 0.25
C THR A 39 15.66 -4.31 0.55
N LEU A 40 15.14 -5.10 -0.40
CA LEU A 40 15.00 -6.55 -0.26
C LEU A 40 16.36 -7.25 -0.04
N LYS A 41 17.39 -6.79 -0.73
CA LYS A 41 18.76 -7.29 -0.55
C LYS A 41 19.28 -6.96 0.85
N ALA A 42 19.06 -5.75 1.35
CA ALA A 42 19.44 -5.37 2.70
C ALA A 42 18.71 -6.20 3.78
N LEU A 43 17.40 -6.45 3.61
CA LEU A 43 16.61 -7.29 4.51
C LEU A 43 17.18 -8.73 4.59
N ARG A 44 17.58 -9.29 3.43
CA ARG A 44 18.25 -10.60 3.38
C ARG A 44 19.61 -10.61 4.07
N VAL A 45 20.42 -9.55 3.91
CA VAL A 45 21.70 -9.40 4.61
C VAL A 45 21.51 -9.35 6.12
N MET A 46 20.40 -8.76 6.59
CA MET A 46 20.02 -8.74 8.01
C MET A 46 19.44 -10.07 8.51
N GLY A 47 19.29 -11.07 7.65
CA GLY A 47 18.76 -12.39 8.01
C GLY A 47 17.24 -12.48 8.07
N ILE A 48 16.52 -11.49 7.56
CA ILE A 48 15.05 -11.51 7.47
C ILE A 48 14.65 -12.45 6.35
N GLN A 49 13.80 -13.44 6.67
CA GLN A 49 13.38 -14.46 5.73
C GLN A 49 12.32 -13.93 4.76
N ASP A 50 12.22 -14.54 3.58
CA ASP A 50 11.23 -14.12 2.56
C ASP A 50 9.78 -14.17 3.09
N SER A 51 9.47 -15.05 4.06
CA SER A 51 8.16 -15.10 4.73
C SER A 51 7.89 -13.87 5.60
N GLU A 52 8.90 -13.40 6.34
CA GLU A 52 8.79 -12.21 7.19
C GLU A 52 8.70 -10.94 6.33
N VAL A 53 9.46 -10.89 5.22
CA VAL A 53 9.32 -9.85 4.20
C VAL A 53 7.88 -9.82 3.65
N PHE A 54 7.28 -10.99 3.40
CA PHE A 54 5.91 -11.06 2.95
C PHE A 54 4.92 -10.54 4.00
N ASP A 55 5.14 -10.82 5.28
CA ASP A 55 4.30 -10.28 6.36
C ASP A 55 4.45 -8.76 6.49
N ILE A 56 5.64 -8.20 6.25
CA ILE A 56 5.84 -6.75 6.15
C ILE A 56 5.00 -6.18 5.00
N PHE A 57 5.03 -6.81 3.82
CA PHE A 57 4.22 -6.34 2.70
C PHE A 57 2.71 -6.45 2.95
N LYS A 58 2.25 -7.48 3.67
CA LYS A 58 0.84 -7.55 4.11
C LYS A 58 0.47 -6.38 5.02
N LEU A 59 1.35 -6.02 5.94
CA LEU A 59 1.12 -4.89 6.85
C LEU A 59 1.02 -3.57 6.07
N VAL A 60 1.94 -3.33 5.13
CA VAL A 60 1.90 -2.13 4.27
C VAL A 60 0.64 -2.12 3.40
N ALA A 61 0.28 -3.24 2.77
CA ALA A 61 -0.96 -3.36 2.00
C ALA A 61 -2.21 -3.10 2.85
N GLY A 62 -2.22 -3.62 4.10
CA GLY A 62 -3.29 -3.35 5.06
C GLY A 62 -3.44 -1.87 5.38
N ILE A 63 -2.34 -1.15 5.60
CA ILE A 63 -2.36 0.30 5.83
C ILE A 63 -2.95 1.04 4.63
N LEU A 64 -2.55 0.66 3.42
CA LEU A 64 -3.07 1.26 2.18
C LEU A 64 -4.58 1.04 2.04
N HIS A 65 -5.07 -0.18 2.30
CA HIS A 65 -6.50 -0.50 2.26
C HIS A 65 -7.31 0.23 3.34
N VAL A 66 -6.78 0.36 4.56
CA VAL A 66 -7.42 1.11 5.64
C VAL A 66 -7.58 2.58 5.27
N GLY A 67 -6.61 3.18 4.58
CA GLY A 67 -6.70 4.55 4.08
C GLY A 67 -7.86 4.78 3.11
N ASN A 68 -8.38 3.72 2.49
CA ASN A 68 -9.51 3.80 1.57
C ASN A 68 -10.88 3.71 2.25
N ILE A 69 -10.92 3.44 3.56
CA ILE A 69 -12.15 3.46 4.35
C ILE A 69 -12.57 4.91 4.53
N GLN A 70 -13.69 5.28 3.93
CA GLN A 70 -14.27 6.61 4.07
C GLN A 70 -15.34 6.59 5.16
N PHE A 71 -15.49 7.69 5.87
CA PHE A 71 -16.52 7.87 6.88
C PHE A 71 -17.41 9.04 6.51
N ILE A 72 -18.71 8.86 6.67
CA ILE A 72 -19.73 9.89 6.50
C ILE A 72 -20.36 10.21 7.84
N GLU A 73 -20.80 11.46 7.99
CA GLU A 73 -21.56 11.90 9.15
C GLU A 73 -23.04 11.55 8.96
N LYS A 74 -23.65 10.95 9.99
CA LYS A 74 -25.08 10.65 10.06
C LYS A 74 -25.65 11.17 11.37
N GLY A 75 -26.04 12.44 11.39
CA GLY A 75 -26.32 13.15 12.64
C GLY A 75 -25.03 13.31 13.45
N ASN A 76 -25.05 13.07 14.75
CA ASN A 76 -23.86 13.19 15.61
C ASN A 76 -22.96 11.93 15.64
N TYR A 77 -23.08 11.03 14.65
CA TYR A 77 -22.32 9.77 14.60
C TYR A 77 -21.57 9.62 13.27
N SER A 78 -20.41 8.96 13.30
CA SER A 78 -19.69 8.55 12.09
C SER A 78 -20.14 7.16 11.65
N GLN A 79 -20.44 7.02 10.36
CA GLN A 79 -20.75 5.75 9.71
C GLN A 79 -19.72 5.51 8.61
N VAL A 80 -19.32 4.25 8.36
CA VAL A 80 -18.51 3.92 7.19
C VAL A 80 -19.32 4.27 5.94
N ALA A 81 -18.73 5.04 5.04
CA ALA A 81 -19.30 5.35 3.75
C ALA A 81 -19.39 4.05 2.95
N ASP A 82 -20.61 3.63 2.62
CA ASP A 82 -20.80 2.49 1.74
C ASP A 82 -20.49 2.93 0.31
N LYS A 83 -19.58 2.21 -0.38
CA LYS A 83 -19.32 2.41 -1.81
C LYS A 83 -20.24 1.57 -2.70
N GLN A 84 -21.38 1.11 -2.17
CA GLN A 84 -22.42 0.45 -2.96
C GLN A 84 -23.67 1.31 -3.12
N CYS A 85 -23.66 2.13 -4.17
CA CYS A 85 -24.73 2.24 -5.18
C CYS A 85 -24.08 2.59 -6.53
#